data_AF-A0A2N4YTG7-F1
#
_entry.id   AF-A0A2N4YTG7-F1
#
_cell.length_a   1.000
_cell.length_b   1.000
_cell.length_c   1.000
_cell.angle_alpha   90.00
_cell.angle_beta   90.00
_cell.angle_gamma   90.00
#
_symmetry.space_group_name_H-M   'P 1'
#
loop_
_entity.id
_entity.type
_entity.pdbx_description
1 polymer ?
#
loop_
_entity_poly.entity_id
_entity_poly.type
_entity_poly.pdbx_seq_one_letter_code
_entity_poly.pdbx_strand_id
1 'polypeptide(L)'
;RLHCVPVINLFPLESDPLTINSLQTEYPLRPMRVQDGHTEIYTVDSVISSHQQVYAPFSSFRHKGGMMRHDAADYYYHTRVRRGPSGLYNTWLIVGGEAFDNHTVPEDESLSLTLTGTNGQLPRRALQSTVLDTVMKTTSASIAVRNLCAPTLPCYPPAQDRFHWRVLSHLGSSFLSLMDNAEVLRGTLALYEWTDSEMNRRRLEAILDVKHRATERFAQGHLVRGVQIEVTLDSHGFAGRGDICLFGEMLSRFFALYTDIYLFNRLIIILQPTGERLEWEEKHSRRIPG
;
A
#
# COMPACT_ATOMS: atom_id res chain seq x y z
N ARG A 1 -22.62 8.95 12.34
CA ARG A 1 -21.99 10.02 13.15
C ARG A 1 -21.46 11.06 12.19
N LEU A 2 -21.74 12.34 12.46
CA LEU A 2 -21.23 13.45 11.64
C LEU A 2 -19.91 13.94 12.25
N HIS A 3 -19.04 14.57 11.44
CA HIS A 3 -17.76 15.16 11.87
C HIS A 3 -16.72 14.18 12.44
N CYS A 4 -16.59 12.99 11.83
CA CYS A 4 -15.52 12.05 12.15
C CYS A 4 -14.67 11.76 10.91
N VAL A 5 -13.35 11.62 11.12
CA VAL A 5 -12.38 11.28 10.08
C VAL A 5 -11.35 10.30 10.66
N PRO A 6 -10.91 9.28 9.92
CA PRO A 6 -9.76 8.48 10.33
C PRO A 6 -8.50 9.35 10.32
N VAL A 7 -7.63 9.19 11.32
CA VAL A 7 -6.34 9.88 11.40
C VAL A 7 -5.21 8.87 11.57
N ILE A 8 -4.05 9.19 11.01
CA ILE A 8 -2.83 8.40 11.13
C ILE A 8 -1.76 9.19 11.90
N ASN A 9 -0.94 8.49 12.68
CA ASN A 9 0.09 9.12 13.51
C ASN A 9 1.34 9.42 12.68
N LEU A 10 1.37 10.61 12.07
CA LEU A 10 2.52 11.14 11.35
C LEU A 10 2.88 12.53 11.88
N PHE A 11 4.18 12.81 11.97
CA PHE A 11 4.68 14.11 12.41
C PHE A 11 5.98 14.47 11.69
N PRO A 12 6.26 15.77 11.48
CA PRO A 12 7.51 16.20 10.88
C PRO A 12 8.70 15.86 11.79
N LEU A 13 9.79 15.46 11.16
CA LEU A 13 11.07 15.16 11.75
C LEU A 13 12.17 15.85 10.95
N GLU A 14 13.20 16.30 11.67
CA GLU A 14 14.46 16.72 11.08
C GLU A 14 15.51 15.65 11.38
N SER A 15 16.43 15.46 10.43
CA SER A 15 17.62 14.65 10.66
C SER A 15 18.79 15.54 11.07
N ASP A 16 19.75 14.96 11.79
CA ASP A 16 21.07 15.58 11.86
C ASP A 16 21.64 15.71 10.43
N PRO A 17 22.43 16.76 10.14
CA PRO A 17 23.11 16.89 8.85
C PRO A 17 23.95 15.65 8.57
N LEU A 18 23.75 15.06 7.39
CA LEU A 18 24.44 13.84 6.97
C LEU A 18 25.62 14.21 6.07
N THR A 19 26.83 14.12 6.60
CA THR A 19 28.06 14.27 5.80
C THR A 19 28.26 13.03 4.92
N ILE A 20 28.42 13.25 3.61
CA ILE A 20 28.65 12.19 2.63
C ILE A 20 30.14 11.88 2.58
N ASN A 21 30.49 10.61 2.34
CA ASN A 21 31.84 10.19 2.01
C ASN A 21 31.79 9.36 0.73
N SER A 22 32.53 9.73 -0.30
CA SER A 22 32.55 9.03 -1.60
C SER A 22 32.88 7.52 -1.52
N LEU A 23 33.46 7.05 -0.42
CA LEU A 23 33.73 5.63 -0.15
C LEU A 23 32.52 4.85 0.40
N GLN A 24 31.44 5.52 0.80
CA GLN A 24 30.24 4.92 1.37
C GLN A 24 29.05 5.03 0.41
N THR A 25 28.32 3.92 0.26
CA THR A 25 27.16 3.83 -0.64
C THR A 25 25.82 3.90 0.10
N GLU A 26 25.79 3.48 1.38
CA GLU A 26 24.57 3.46 2.19
C GLU A 26 24.80 4.24 3.49
N TYR A 27 23.93 5.20 3.78
CA TYR A 27 24.01 6.09 4.94
C TYR A 27 22.84 5.84 5.90
N PRO A 28 23.07 5.40 7.14
CA PRO A 28 21.99 5.20 8.10
C PRO A 28 21.41 6.54 8.53
N LEU A 29 20.09 6.70 8.39
CA LEU A 29 19.40 7.90 8.84
C LEU A 29 19.03 7.77 10.32
N ARG A 30 19.34 8.82 11.10
CA ARG A 30 18.96 8.93 12.51
C ARG A 30 18.15 10.21 12.69
N PRO A 31 16.87 10.11 13.09
CA PRO A 31 16.10 11.30 13.37
C PRO A 31 16.59 11.95 14.67
N MET A 32 16.49 13.27 14.80
CA MET A 32 16.97 13.96 16.01
C MET A 32 16.23 13.52 17.30
N ARG A 33 15.01 12.97 17.17
CA ARG A 33 14.17 12.52 18.30
C ARG A 33 14.39 11.07 18.75
N VAL A 34 15.60 10.51 18.60
CA VAL A 34 15.90 9.10 18.98
C VAL A 34 15.86 8.84 20.50
N GLN A 35 15.74 9.87 21.34
CA GLN A 35 15.73 9.70 22.81
C GLN A 35 14.51 8.90 23.33
N ASP A 36 13.41 8.81 22.58
CA ASP A 36 12.17 8.16 23.04
C ASP A 36 12.06 6.67 22.69
N GLY A 37 13.00 6.09 21.93
CA GLY A 37 13.05 4.65 21.61
C GLY A 37 11.88 4.10 20.75
N HIS A 38 10.94 4.95 20.35
CA HIS A 38 9.72 4.56 19.61
C HIS A 38 9.55 5.28 18.27
N THR A 39 10.39 6.26 17.97
CA THR A 39 10.33 7.05 16.73
C THR A 39 10.88 6.24 15.55
N GLU A 40 10.07 6.08 14.51
CA GLU A 40 10.44 5.45 13.24
C GLU A 40 10.31 6.47 12.10
N ILE A 41 11.20 6.39 11.10
CA ILE A 41 11.10 7.20 9.88
C ILE A 41 10.04 6.55 8.97
N TYR A 42 8.99 7.29 8.63
CA TYR A 42 7.95 6.88 7.70
C TYR A 42 8.37 7.16 6.25
N THR A 43 8.78 8.39 5.95
CA THR A 43 9.26 8.82 4.63
C THR A 43 10.43 9.80 4.74
N VAL A 44 11.27 9.79 3.70
CA VAL A 44 12.19 10.89 3.41
C VAL A 44 11.48 11.78 2.40
N ASP A 45 11.18 13.02 2.78
CA ASP A 45 10.34 13.92 1.99
C ASP A 45 11.18 14.77 1.04
N SER A 46 12.35 15.24 1.50
CA SER A 46 13.30 15.97 0.67
C SER A 46 14.74 15.81 1.16
N VAL A 47 15.68 15.88 0.23
CA VAL A 47 17.13 15.81 0.49
C VAL A 47 17.78 16.99 -0.24
N ILE A 48 18.46 17.86 0.51
CA ILE A 48 19.07 19.09 0.01
C ILE A 48 20.53 19.16 0.48
N SER A 49 21.43 19.48 -0.45
CA SER A 49 22.85 19.69 -0.19
C SER A 49 23.12 21.03 0.51
N SER A 50 24.22 21.11 1.27
CA SER A 50 24.80 22.37 1.76
C SER A 50 25.02 23.40 0.65
N HIS A 51 25.24 22.94 -0.59
CA HIS A 51 25.39 23.77 -1.79
C HIS A 51 24.07 24.06 -2.52
N GLN A 52 22.92 23.88 -1.85
CA GLN A 52 21.57 24.11 -2.38
C GLN A 52 21.17 23.21 -3.57
N GLN A 53 21.91 22.14 -3.83
CA GLN A 53 21.52 21.12 -4.81
C GLN A 53 20.39 20.25 -4.24
N VAL A 54 19.34 20.06 -5.05
CA VAL A 54 18.19 19.22 -4.68
C VAL A 54 18.38 17.84 -5.25
N TYR A 55 18.35 16.83 -4.37
CA TYR A 55 18.42 15.44 -4.78
C TYR A 55 17.03 14.95 -5.18
N ALA A 56 16.91 14.45 -6.40
CA ALA A 56 15.65 13.91 -6.89
C ALA A 56 15.42 12.47 -6.38
N PRO A 57 14.19 12.08 -5.98
CA PRO A 57 13.92 10.71 -5.60
C PRO A 57 14.05 9.78 -6.82
N PHE A 58 14.78 8.68 -6.70
CA PHE A 58 15.06 7.75 -7.80
C PHE A 58 13.79 7.18 -8.45
N SER A 59 12.73 7.04 -7.66
CA SER A 59 11.40 6.61 -8.14
C SER A 59 10.81 7.56 -9.19
N SER A 60 11.08 8.87 -9.11
CA SER A 60 10.57 9.86 -10.08
C SER A 60 11.02 9.59 -11.52
N PHE A 61 12.18 8.93 -11.68
CA PHE A 61 12.69 8.53 -12.98
C PHE A 61 12.09 7.19 -13.44
N ARG A 62 12.04 6.18 -12.56
CA ARG A 62 11.59 4.84 -12.95
C ARG A 62 10.13 4.77 -13.41
N HIS A 63 9.25 5.63 -12.91
CA HIS A 63 7.85 5.62 -13.31
C HIS A 63 7.58 6.16 -14.72
N LYS A 64 8.59 6.72 -15.43
CA LYS A 64 8.43 7.25 -16.79
C LYS A 64 8.79 6.28 -17.91
N GLY A 65 9.33 5.10 -17.62
CA GLY A 65 9.51 3.99 -18.58
C GLY A 65 10.33 4.28 -19.85
N GLY A 66 11.05 5.42 -19.93
CA GLY A 66 11.80 5.85 -21.12
C GLY A 66 13.31 5.56 -21.08
N MET A 67 13.97 5.68 -22.24
CA MET A 67 15.44 5.63 -22.38
C MET A 67 16.08 6.91 -21.81
N MET A 68 16.10 7.04 -20.48
CA MET A 68 16.61 8.22 -19.78
C MET A 68 18.10 8.12 -19.41
N ARG A 69 18.96 7.83 -20.39
CA ARG A 69 20.42 8.04 -20.21
C ARG A 69 20.82 9.51 -20.30
N HIS A 70 19.92 10.39 -20.73
CA HIS A 70 20.22 11.82 -20.93
C HIS A 70 19.35 12.77 -20.09
N ASP A 71 18.37 12.24 -19.33
CA ASP A 71 17.47 13.01 -18.45
C ASP A 71 17.62 12.60 -16.97
N ALA A 72 18.63 11.81 -16.63
CA ALA A 72 18.90 11.45 -15.25
C ALA A 72 19.39 12.70 -14.51
N ALA A 73 18.81 13.00 -13.34
CA ALA A 73 19.30 14.14 -12.58
C ALA A 73 20.74 13.91 -12.10
N ASP A 74 21.51 14.99 -12.06
CA ASP A 74 22.88 15.01 -11.55
C ASP A 74 23.00 14.45 -10.13
N TYR A 75 21.94 14.60 -9.33
CA TYR A 75 21.82 14.12 -7.96
C TYR A 75 20.47 13.41 -7.75
N TYR A 76 20.52 12.15 -7.35
CA TYR A 76 19.34 11.40 -6.94
C TYR A 76 19.57 10.64 -5.64
N TYR A 77 18.47 10.27 -5.00
CA TYR A 77 18.50 9.43 -3.81
C TYR A 77 17.48 8.30 -3.87
N HIS A 78 17.78 7.21 -3.17
CA HIS A 78 16.88 6.10 -2.93
C HIS A 78 16.92 5.73 -1.45
N THR A 79 15.78 5.30 -0.89
CA THR A 79 15.71 4.88 0.50
C THR A 79 15.56 3.37 0.60
N ARG A 80 16.25 2.77 1.56
CA ARG A 80 16.10 1.35 1.88
C ARG A 80 15.68 1.21 3.32
N VAL A 81 14.71 0.35 3.57
CA VAL A 81 14.19 0.09 4.91
C VAL A 81 14.46 -1.37 5.26
N ARG A 82 15.00 -1.62 6.45
CA ARG A 82 15.25 -2.98 6.97
C ARG A 82 14.92 -3.01 8.46
N ARG A 83 14.40 -4.15 8.90
CA ARG A 83 14.10 -4.38 10.32
C ARG A 83 15.39 -4.56 11.10
N GLY A 84 15.57 -3.75 12.15
CA GLY A 84 16.69 -3.85 13.07
C GLY A 84 16.47 -4.89 14.17
N PRO A 85 17.52 -5.19 14.98
CA PRO A 85 17.43 -6.16 16.08
C PRO A 85 16.43 -5.80 17.17
N SER A 86 16.15 -4.50 17.37
CA SER A 86 15.15 -4.00 18.31
C SER A 86 13.71 -4.27 17.87
N GLY A 87 13.51 -4.76 16.64
CA GLY A 87 12.21 -4.94 16.01
C GLY A 87 11.69 -3.70 15.27
N LEU A 88 12.32 -2.53 15.47
CA LEU A 88 12.03 -1.28 14.76
C LEU A 88 12.63 -1.30 13.35
N TYR A 89 12.14 -0.42 12.48
CA TYR A 89 12.68 -0.24 11.14
C TYR A 89 13.73 0.85 11.07
N ASN A 90 14.88 0.49 10.50
CA ASN A 90 15.96 1.42 10.20
C ASN A 90 15.87 1.83 8.72
N THR A 91 16.12 3.11 8.46
CA THR A 91 16.11 3.68 7.11
C THR A 91 17.53 4.06 6.72
N TRP A 92 17.94 3.65 5.53
CA TRP A 92 19.20 4.03 4.90
C TRP A 92 18.91 4.91 3.68
N LEU A 93 19.71 5.95 3.53
CA LEU A 93 19.79 6.77 2.33
C LEU A 93 20.89 6.22 1.42
N ILE A 94 20.58 6.10 0.14
CA ILE A 94 21.52 5.80 -0.93
C ILE A 94 21.50 7.00 -1.85
N VAL A 95 22.66 7.55 -2.15
CA VAL A 95 22.82 8.68 -3.07
C VAL A 95 23.55 8.24 -4.33
N GLY A 96 23.30 8.93 -5.43
CA GLY A 96 23.94 8.69 -6.71
C GLY A 96 23.57 9.76 -7.71
N GLY A 97 24.02 9.61 -8.95
CA GLY A 97 23.80 10.58 -10.02
C GLY A 97 25.04 10.73 -10.90
N GLU A 98 24.90 11.45 -12.01
CA GLU A 98 26.05 11.71 -12.89
C GLU A 98 27.16 12.47 -12.18
N ALA A 99 26.83 13.31 -11.19
CA ALA A 99 27.83 14.00 -10.39
C ALA A 99 28.71 13.02 -9.58
N PHE A 100 28.12 11.93 -9.06
CA PHE A 100 28.85 10.89 -8.34
C PHE A 100 29.74 10.08 -9.28
N ASP A 101 29.22 9.70 -10.46
CA ASP A 101 29.98 8.93 -11.45
C ASP A 101 31.16 9.75 -12.03
N ASN A 102 30.95 11.05 -12.24
CA ASN A 102 31.97 11.99 -12.73
C ASN A 102 32.88 12.55 -11.63
N HIS A 103 32.70 12.13 -10.38
CA HIS A 103 33.48 12.60 -9.23
C HIS A 103 33.49 14.13 -9.07
N THR A 104 32.36 14.78 -9.38
CA THR A 104 32.18 16.25 -9.29
C THR A 104 31.47 16.68 -8.01
N VAL A 105 31.09 15.71 -7.16
CA VAL A 105 30.52 15.95 -5.83
C VAL A 105 31.58 16.58 -4.90
N PRO A 106 31.28 17.69 -4.20
CA PRO A 106 32.19 18.29 -3.23
C PRO A 106 32.57 17.34 -2.08
N GLU A 107 33.84 17.37 -1.65
CA GLU A 107 34.34 16.51 -0.55
C GLU A 107 33.71 16.85 0.81
N ASP A 108 33.29 18.09 1.02
CA ASP A 108 32.65 18.60 2.23
C ASP A 108 31.11 18.62 2.13
N GLU A 109 30.53 17.80 1.25
CA GLU A 109 29.09 17.77 1.07
C GLU A 109 28.35 17.25 2.32
N SER A 110 27.39 18.06 2.79
CA SER A 110 26.48 17.72 3.87
C SER A 110 25.04 17.81 3.40
N LEU A 111 24.24 16.80 3.72
CA LEU A 111 22.83 16.73 3.37
C LEU A 111 21.94 17.11 4.55
N SER A 112 20.98 17.99 4.28
CA SER A 112 19.84 18.25 5.15
C SER A 112 18.64 17.45 4.66
N LEU A 113 18.00 16.68 5.53
CA LEU A 113 16.83 15.89 5.19
C LEU A 113 15.59 16.36 5.96
N THR A 114 14.49 16.49 5.23
CA THR A 114 13.16 16.62 5.81
C THR A 114 12.53 15.23 5.84
N LEU A 115 12.09 14.82 7.02
CA LEU A 115 11.56 13.48 7.27
C LEU A 115 10.13 13.58 7.80
N THR A 116 9.33 12.57 7.51
CA THR A 116 8.08 12.32 8.24
C THR A 116 8.29 11.10 9.13
N GLY A 117 7.95 11.25 10.41
CA GLY A 117 8.07 10.21 11.43
C GLY A 117 6.74 9.63 11.87
N THR A 118 6.81 8.48 12.55
CA THR A 118 5.73 7.87 13.31
C THR A 118 6.28 7.30 14.63
N ASN A 119 5.41 6.90 15.57
CA ASN A 119 5.83 6.29 16.84
C ASN A 119 5.72 4.75 16.87
N GLY A 120 5.68 4.12 15.69
CA GLY A 120 5.61 2.67 15.54
C GLY A 120 4.48 2.05 16.39
N GLN A 121 4.84 1.14 17.29
CA GLN A 121 3.88 0.41 18.14
C GLN A 121 3.38 1.19 19.37
N LEU A 122 4.00 2.33 19.72
CA LEU A 122 3.70 3.07 20.94
C LEU A 122 2.22 3.49 21.07
N PRO A 123 1.55 4.05 20.04
CA PRO A 123 0.18 4.54 20.19
C PRO A 123 -0.77 3.44 20.66
N ARG A 124 -0.61 2.21 20.18
CA ARG A 124 -1.46 1.11 20.64
C ARG A 124 -1.10 0.65 22.05
N ARG A 125 0.18 0.58 22.41
CA ARG A 125 0.59 0.15 23.76
C ARG A 125 0.18 1.16 24.84
N ALA A 126 0.28 2.46 24.53
CA ALA A 126 0.03 3.54 25.48
C ALA A 126 -1.43 4.02 25.51
N LEU A 127 -2.20 3.84 24.42
CA LEU A 127 -3.53 4.44 24.26
C LEU A 127 -4.67 3.42 24.14
N GLN A 128 -4.45 2.14 24.44
CA GLN A 128 -5.49 1.10 24.38
C GLN A 128 -6.72 1.43 25.25
N SER A 129 -6.51 2.06 26.41
CA SER A 129 -7.56 2.48 27.35
C SER A 129 -7.67 4.00 27.50
N THR A 130 -6.92 4.77 26.71
CA THR A 130 -6.83 6.22 26.87
C THR A 130 -7.87 6.90 25.99
N VAL A 131 -8.67 7.78 26.61
CA VAL A 131 -9.57 8.65 25.88
C VAL A 131 -8.76 9.82 25.33
N LEU A 132 -8.78 10.00 24.02
CA LEU A 132 -8.19 11.17 23.38
C LEU A 132 -9.27 12.25 23.26
N ASP A 133 -9.38 13.14 24.25
CA ASP A 133 -10.42 14.16 24.34
C ASP A 133 -9.91 15.61 24.38
N THR A 134 -8.60 15.80 24.42
CA THR A 134 -7.97 17.12 24.57
C THR A 134 -7.61 17.72 23.21
N VAL A 135 -7.98 18.98 22.98
CA VAL A 135 -7.65 19.75 21.78
C VAL A 135 -6.32 20.49 21.98
N MET A 136 -5.36 20.32 21.07
CA MET A 136 -4.02 20.92 21.21
C MET A 136 -3.94 22.38 20.72
N LYS A 137 -4.73 22.75 19.69
CA LYS A 137 -4.85 24.13 19.19
C LYS A 137 -6.32 24.42 18.86
N THR A 138 -6.89 25.42 19.51
CA THR A 138 -8.27 25.84 19.30
C THR A 138 -8.39 26.71 18.06
N THR A 139 -9.30 26.35 17.17
CA THR A 139 -9.92 27.30 16.23
C THR A 139 -10.91 28.18 17.00
N SER A 140 -11.47 29.22 16.35
CA SER A 140 -12.46 30.12 16.96
C SER A 140 -13.75 29.44 17.46
N ALA A 141 -13.97 28.17 17.08
CA ALA A 141 -15.08 27.34 17.55
C ALA A 141 -14.59 26.30 18.57
N SER A 142 -15.33 26.16 19.69
CA SER A 142 -15.10 25.10 20.67
C SER A 142 -15.53 23.75 20.08
N ILE A 143 -14.55 22.89 19.78
CA ILE A 143 -14.77 21.54 19.26
C ILE A 143 -14.41 20.54 20.36
N ALA A 144 -15.26 19.52 20.58
CA ALA A 144 -14.92 18.38 21.41
C ALA A 144 -14.30 17.28 20.55
N VAL A 145 -13.19 16.71 21.01
CA VAL A 145 -12.54 15.57 20.35
C VAL A 145 -12.82 14.31 21.17
N ARG A 146 -12.96 13.17 20.50
CA ARG A 146 -13.02 11.86 21.15
C ARG A 146 -12.65 10.77 20.16
N ASN A 147 -11.80 9.83 20.58
CA ASN A 147 -11.57 8.60 19.82
C ASN A 147 -12.83 7.72 19.79
N LEU A 148 -13.24 7.29 18.59
CA LEU A 148 -14.40 6.42 18.42
C LEU A 148 -14.05 4.94 18.51
N CYS A 149 -12.79 4.60 18.21
CA CYS A 149 -12.24 3.25 18.23
C CYS A 149 -10.84 3.29 18.86
N ALA A 150 -10.38 2.14 19.35
CA ALA A 150 -8.99 2.00 19.81
C ALA A 150 -8.02 2.14 18.61
N PRO A 151 -6.83 2.75 18.80
CA PRO A 151 -5.79 2.77 17.79
C PRO A 151 -5.41 1.36 17.33
N THR A 152 -5.12 1.22 16.04
CA THR A 152 -4.69 -0.05 15.42
C THR A 152 -3.20 -0.31 15.65
N LEU A 153 -2.74 -1.54 15.42
CA LEU A 153 -1.30 -1.82 15.31
C LEU A 153 -0.77 -1.25 13.98
N PRO A 154 0.48 -0.79 13.93
CA PRO A 154 1.14 -0.56 12.66
C PRO A 154 1.19 -1.87 11.87
N CYS A 155 0.84 -1.81 10.59
CA CYS A 155 0.89 -2.95 9.69
C CYS A 155 2.15 -2.81 8.84
N TYR A 156 3.09 -3.74 9.02
CA TYR A 156 4.33 -3.76 8.24
C TYR A 156 4.21 -4.81 7.14
N PRO A 157 4.82 -4.59 5.97
CA PRO A 157 4.76 -5.55 4.88
C PRO A 157 5.43 -6.87 5.31
N PRO A 158 4.83 -8.02 4.96
CA PRO A 158 5.41 -9.31 5.31
C PRO A 158 6.75 -9.52 4.61
N ALA A 159 7.76 -9.92 5.39
CA ALA A 159 9.13 -10.17 4.89
C ALA A 159 9.39 -11.66 4.56
N GLN A 160 8.33 -12.46 4.40
CA GLN A 160 8.41 -13.91 4.17
C GLN A 160 8.75 -14.26 2.70
N ASP A 161 9.14 -15.53 2.49
CA ASP A 161 9.66 -16.02 1.21
C ASP A 161 8.71 -15.76 0.03
N ARG A 162 9.29 -15.29 -1.08
CA ARG A 162 8.63 -14.99 -2.37
C ARG A 162 7.41 -14.04 -2.33
N PHE A 163 7.11 -13.36 -1.21
CA PHE A 163 5.99 -12.43 -1.12
C PHE A 163 5.99 -11.38 -2.24
N HIS A 164 7.12 -10.70 -2.43
CA HIS A 164 7.29 -9.68 -3.48
C HIS A 164 7.06 -10.26 -4.89
N TRP A 165 7.53 -11.49 -5.14
CA TRP A 165 7.31 -12.15 -6.42
C TRP A 165 5.84 -12.48 -6.66
N ARG A 166 5.13 -12.97 -5.64
CA ARG A 166 3.67 -13.19 -5.71
C ARG A 166 2.91 -11.88 -5.94
N VAL A 167 3.36 -10.78 -5.33
CA VAL A 167 2.80 -9.45 -5.60
C VAL A 167 3.00 -9.07 -7.07
N LEU A 168 4.21 -9.18 -7.60
CA LEU A 168 4.49 -8.87 -9.00
C LEU A 168 3.72 -9.76 -9.98
N SER A 169 3.61 -11.06 -9.69
CA SER A 169 2.92 -12.01 -10.56
C SER A 169 1.43 -11.71 -10.74
N HIS A 170 0.72 -11.29 -9.68
CA HIS A 170 -0.72 -11.04 -9.79
C HIS A 170 -1.09 -9.68 -10.38
N LEU A 171 -0.12 -8.77 -10.56
CA LEU A 171 -0.34 -7.46 -11.20
C LEU A 171 -0.47 -7.57 -12.74
N GLY A 172 -0.08 -8.70 -13.33
CA GLY A 172 -0.19 -8.93 -14.77
C GLY A 172 -1.65 -9.05 -15.23
N SER A 173 -1.95 -8.48 -16.40
CA SER A 173 -3.27 -8.54 -17.05
C SER A 173 -3.76 -9.98 -17.28
N SER A 174 -2.84 -10.89 -17.62
CA SER A 174 -3.12 -12.30 -17.86
C SER A 174 -3.46 -13.12 -16.61
N PHE A 175 -3.22 -12.58 -15.41
CA PHE A 175 -3.39 -13.32 -14.16
C PHE A 175 -4.85 -13.70 -13.87
N LEU A 176 -5.82 -12.97 -14.43
CA LEU A 176 -7.25 -13.28 -14.28
C LEU A 176 -7.58 -14.72 -14.75
N SER A 177 -6.92 -15.20 -15.79
CA SER A 177 -7.17 -16.56 -16.30
C SER A 177 -6.77 -17.65 -15.30
N LEU A 178 -5.82 -17.37 -14.40
CA LEU A 178 -5.34 -18.29 -13.37
C LEU A 178 -6.19 -18.26 -12.08
N MET A 179 -7.07 -17.27 -11.94
CA MET A 179 -7.92 -17.08 -10.75
C MET A 179 -9.25 -17.83 -10.83
N ASP A 180 -9.36 -18.84 -11.70
CA ASP A 180 -10.56 -19.67 -11.90
C ASP A 180 -10.76 -20.75 -10.82
N ASN A 181 -10.07 -20.62 -9.69
CA ASN A 181 -10.11 -21.57 -8.59
C ASN A 181 -10.00 -20.83 -7.24
N ALA A 182 -10.60 -21.42 -6.20
CA ALA A 182 -10.67 -20.80 -4.88
C ALA A 182 -9.30 -20.66 -4.20
N GLU A 183 -8.37 -21.59 -4.44
CA GLU A 183 -7.03 -21.56 -3.83
C GLU A 183 -6.21 -20.35 -4.29
N VAL A 184 -6.20 -20.07 -5.59
CA VAL A 184 -5.48 -18.92 -6.16
C VAL A 184 -6.16 -17.62 -5.74
N LEU A 185 -7.49 -17.54 -5.72
CA LEU A 185 -8.18 -16.34 -5.24
C LEU A 185 -7.87 -16.08 -3.76
N ARG A 186 -7.98 -17.09 -2.89
CA ARG A 186 -7.60 -17.00 -1.46
C ARG A 186 -6.14 -16.59 -1.31
N GLY A 187 -5.24 -17.22 -2.07
CA GLY A 187 -3.81 -16.94 -2.04
C GLY A 187 -3.47 -15.52 -2.50
N THR A 188 -4.22 -14.98 -3.45
CA THR A 188 -4.05 -13.61 -3.96
C THR A 188 -4.59 -12.60 -2.94
N LEU A 189 -5.79 -12.81 -2.43
CA LEU A 189 -6.39 -11.92 -1.41
C LEU A 189 -5.59 -11.94 -0.10
N ALA A 190 -4.99 -13.09 0.27
CA ALA A 190 -4.09 -13.20 1.41
C ALA A 190 -2.85 -12.31 1.30
N LEU A 191 -2.45 -11.85 0.10
CA LEU A 191 -1.35 -10.90 -0.05
C LEU A 191 -1.67 -9.52 0.55
N TYR A 192 -2.95 -9.21 0.76
CA TYR A 192 -3.41 -7.94 1.35
C TYR A 192 -3.75 -8.06 2.83
N GLU A 193 -3.74 -9.27 3.39
CA GLU A 193 -4.05 -9.47 4.80
C GLU A 193 -2.78 -9.39 5.65
N TRP A 194 -2.50 -8.20 6.18
CA TRP A 194 -1.32 -7.93 7.03
C TRP A 194 -1.68 -7.74 8.50
N THR A 195 -2.96 -7.88 8.86
CA THR A 195 -3.47 -7.55 10.20
C THR A 195 -3.53 -8.74 11.16
N ASP A 196 -3.21 -9.95 10.68
CA ASP A 196 -3.37 -11.23 11.38
C ASP A 196 -4.77 -11.40 12.00
N SER A 197 -5.78 -10.80 11.36
CA SER A 197 -7.15 -10.81 11.85
C SER A 197 -7.78 -12.18 11.64
N GLU A 198 -8.19 -12.83 12.74
CA GLU A 198 -8.91 -14.11 12.68
C GLU A 198 -10.20 -13.99 11.85
N MET A 199 -10.88 -12.84 11.93
CA MET A 199 -12.07 -12.58 11.13
C MET A 199 -11.75 -12.54 9.62
N ASN A 200 -10.63 -11.91 9.23
CA ASN A 200 -10.21 -11.88 7.82
C ASN A 200 -9.81 -13.27 7.34
N ARG A 201 -9.13 -14.06 8.18
CA ARG A 201 -8.79 -15.45 7.86
C ARG A 201 -10.05 -16.29 7.65
N ARG A 202 -11.04 -16.19 8.53
CA ARG A 202 -12.34 -16.88 8.38
C ARG A 202 -13.07 -16.48 7.10
N ARG A 203 -13.07 -15.19 6.74
CA ARG A 203 -13.65 -14.71 5.46
C ARG A 203 -12.93 -15.29 4.24
N LEU A 204 -11.60 -15.39 4.28
CA LEU A 204 -10.82 -16.00 3.20
C LEU A 204 -11.12 -17.50 3.08
N GLU A 205 -11.14 -18.22 4.21
CA GLU A 205 -11.48 -19.66 4.26
C GLU A 205 -12.92 -19.93 3.79
N ALA A 206 -13.82 -18.96 3.97
CA ALA A 206 -15.20 -19.04 3.51
C ALA A 206 -15.37 -18.96 1.99
N ILE A 207 -14.31 -18.65 1.22
CA ILE A 207 -14.36 -18.77 -0.24
C ILE A 207 -14.28 -20.26 -0.58
N LEU A 208 -15.39 -20.86 -0.99
CA LEU A 208 -15.48 -22.31 -1.21
C LEU A 208 -15.07 -22.70 -2.64
N ASP A 209 -15.56 -21.96 -3.64
CA ASP A 209 -15.37 -22.27 -5.05
C ASP A 209 -15.32 -21.00 -5.89
N VAL A 210 -14.61 -21.04 -7.01
CA VAL A 210 -14.54 -19.96 -8.00
C VAL A 210 -14.65 -20.59 -9.37
N LYS A 211 -15.48 -20.04 -10.25
CA LYS A 211 -15.67 -20.51 -11.62
C LYS A 211 -15.72 -19.35 -12.59
N HIS A 212 -15.01 -19.49 -13.69
CA HIS A 212 -15.06 -18.54 -14.80
C HIS A 212 -15.89 -19.12 -15.95
N ARG A 213 -16.74 -18.28 -16.54
CA ARG A 213 -17.49 -18.61 -17.76
C ARG A 213 -17.34 -17.49 -18.75
N ALA A 214 -16.93 -17.82 -19.97
CA ALA A 214 -16.98 -16.86 -21.07
C ALA A 214 -18.43 -16.50 -21.37
N THR A 215 -18.70 -15.21 -21.57
CA THR A 215 -20.01 -14.70 -21.95
C THR A 215 -19.86 -13.73 -23.12
N GLU A 216 -20.83 -13.73 -24.01
CA GLU A 216 -20.87 -12.80 -25.13
C GLU A 216 -22.24 -12.12 -25.15
N ARG A 217 -22.28 -10.81 -25.44
CA ARG A 217 -23.52 -10.08 -25.63
C ARG A 217 -23.41 -9.08 -26.77
N PHE A 218 -24.51 -8.84 -27.46
CA PHE A 218 -24.59 -7.75 -28.42
C PHE A 218 -24.90 -6.43 -27.69
N ALA A 219 -24.10 -5.41 -27.95
CA ALA A 219 -24.28 -4.06 -27.44
C ALA A 219 -24.07 -3.06 -28.57
N GLN A 220 -25.04 -2.18 -28.81
CA GLN A 220 -24.91 -1.09 -29.78
C GLN A 220 -24.43 -1.55 -31.18
N GLY A 221 -24.85 -2.73 -31.64
CA GLY A 221 -24.48 -3.27 -32.96
C GLY A 221 -23.14 -4.03 -33.02
N HIS A 222 -22.44 -4.17 -31.90
CA HIS A 222 -21.18 -4.94 -31.82
C HIS A 222 -21.28 -6.08 -30.80
N LEU A 223 -20.52 -7.15 -31.03
CA LEU A 223 -20.36 -8.25 -30.08
C LEU A 223 -19.34 -7.83 -29.02
N VAL A 224 -19.74 -7.90 -27.75
CA VAL A 224 -18.89 -7.63 -26.60
C VAL A 224 -18.65 -8.94 -25.86
N ARG A 225 -17.37 -9.24 -25.59
CA ARG A 225 -16.95 -10.42 -24.83
C ARG A 225 -16.73 -10.05 -23.37
N GLY A 226 -17.00 -11.01 -22.50
CA GLY A 226 -16.73 -10.85 -21.08
C GLY A 226 -16.49 -12.16 -20.36
N VAL A 227 -16.06 -12.04 -19.11
CA VAL A 227 -15.91 -13.16 -18.19
C VAL A 227 -16.89 -12.99 -17.05
N GLN A 228 -17.75 -13.99 -16.90
CA GLN A 228 -18.59 -14.15 -15.72
C GLN A 228 -17.79 -14.92 -14.66
N ILE A 229 -17.55 -14.27 -13.52
CA ILE A 229 -16.84 -14.81 -12.37
C ILE A 229 -17.89 -15.16 -11.32
N GLU A 230 -18.02 -16.45 -11.04
CA GLU A 230 -18.95 -16.97 -10.03
C GLU A 230 -18.15 -17.43 -8.81
N VAL A 231 -18.39 -16.82 -7.66
CA VAL A 231 -17.70 -17.11 -6.40
C VAL A 231 -18.70 -17.69 -5.42
N THR A 232 -18.45 -18.89 -4.93
CA THR A 232 -19.28 -19.53 -3.90
C THR A 232 -18.70 -19.22 -2.52
N LEU A 233 -19.52 -18.66 -1.63
CA LEU A 233 -19.11 -18.30 -0.27
C LEU A 233 -19.90 -19.09 0.77
N ASP A 234 -19.25 -19.53 1.84
CA ASP A 234 -19.91 -19.94 3.07
C ASP A 234 -20.34 -18.71 3.88
N SER A 235 -21.65 -18.54 4.04
CA SER A 235 -22.22 -17.42 4.80
C SER A 235 -21.81 -17.41 6.28
N HIS A 236 -21.44 -18.55 6.87
CA HIS A 236 -21.04 -18.63 8.28
C HIS A 236 -19.66 -18.00 8.57
N GLY A 237 -18.83 -17.80 7.54
CA GLY A 237 -17.53 -17.14 7.70
C GLY A 237 -17.61 -15.60 7.77
N PHE A 238 -18.80 -15.02 7.62
CA PHE A 238 -19.02 -13.58 7.60
C PHE A 238 -19.90 -13.12 8.76
N ALA A 239 -19.77 -11.85 9.15
CA ALA A 239 -20.56 -11.27 10.25
C ALA A 239 -22.05 -11.04 9.90
N GLY A 240 -22.47 -11.37 8.67
CA GLY A 240 -23.83 -11.23 8.16
C GLY A 240 -23.86 -10.68 6.73
N ARG A 241 -25.08 -10.45 6.22
CA ARG A 241 -25.30 -10.02 4.83
C ARG A 241 -24.58 -8.74 4.44
N GLY A 242 -24.49 -7.77 5.35
CA GLY A 242 -23.77 -6.51 5.11
C GLY A 242 -22.27 -6.72 4.85
N ASP A 243 -21.64 -7.63 5.59
CA ASP A 243 -20.23 -8.00 5.42
C ASP A 243 -20.00 -8.69 4.07
N ILE A 244 -20.91 -9.60 3.70
CA ILE A 244 -20.90 -10.29 2.40
C ILE A 244 -21.05 -9.30 1.24
N CYS A 245 -22.01 -8.38 1.32
CA CYS A 245 -22.22 -7.39 0.26
C CYS A 245 -21.02 -6.45 0.11
N LEU A 246 -20.42 -6.01 1.22
CA LEU A 246 -19.21 -5.19 1.20
C LEU A 246 -18.02 -5.95 0.59
N PHE A 247 -17.84 -7.21 0.99
CA PHE A 247 -16.83 -8.10 0.41
C PHE A 247 -17.02 -8.26 -1.09
N GLY A 248 -18.25 -8.52 -1.55
CA GLY A 248 -18.58 -8.64 -2.97
C GLY A 248 -18.37 -7.35 -3.77
N GLU A 249 -18.69 -6.19 -3.20
CA GLU A 249 -18.40 -4.88 -3.84
C GLU A 249 -16.89 -4.65 -3.98
N MET A 250 -16.12 -4.95 -2.94
CA MET A 250 -14.65 -4.88 -3.00
C MET A 250 -14.08 -5.85 -4.04
N LEU A 251 -14.62 -7.06 -4.10
CA LEU A 251 -14.20 -8.09 -5.05
C LEU A 251 -14.57 -7.72 -6.50
N SER A 252 -15.73 -7.09 -6.72
CA SER A 252 -16.14 -6.55 -8.02
C SER A 252 -15.16 -5.49 -8.51
N ARG A 253 -14.74 -4.58 -7.62
CA ARG A 253 -13.73 -3.56 -7.94
C ARG A 253 -12.35 -4.16 -8.16
N PHE A 254 -11.98 -5.19 -7.39
CA PHE A 254 -10.74 -5.92 -7.59
C PHE A 254 -10.68 -6.56 -8.98
N PHE A 255 -11.72 -7.31 -9.39
CA PHE A 255 -11.76 -7.91 -10.72
C PHE A 255 -11.85 -6.89 -11.85
N ALA A 256 -12.38 -5.68 -11.58
CA ALA A 256 -12.34 -4.59 -12.55
C ALA A 256 -10.92 -4.19 -12.95
N LEU A 257 -9.92 -4.39 -12.08
CA LEU A 257 -8.51 -4.08 -12.38
C LEU A 257 -7.93 -4.96 -13.51
N TYR A 258 -8.54 -6.11 -13.77
CA TYR A 258 -8.16 -7.05 -14.83
C TYR A 258 -8.99 -6.89 -16.11
N THR A 259 -9.88 -5.91 -16.17
CA THR A 259 -10.63 -5.61 -17.41
C THR A 259 -9.77 -4.83 -18.39
N ASP A 260 -9.96 -5.08 -19.68
CA ASP A 260 -9.32 -4.37 -20.77
C ASP A 260 -10.36 -3.81 -21.76
N ILE A 261 -9.90 -3.19 -22.85
CA ILE A 261 -10.78 -2.63 -23.88
C ILE A 261 -11.65 -3.66 -24.62
N TYR A 262 -11.31 -4.94 -24.54
CA TYR A 262 -11.96 -6.03 -25.30
C TYR A 262 -12.80 -6.96 -24.40
N LEU A 263 -12.63 -6.89 -23.08
CA LEU A 263 -13.21 -7.81 -22.12
C LEU A 263 -13.82 -7.09 -20.92
N PHE A 264 -15.13 -7.28 -20.71
CA PHE A 264 -15.80 -6.89 -19.47
C PHE A 264 -15.82 -8.02 -18.44
N ASN A 265 -15.88 -7.68 -17.16
CA ASN A 265 -16.03 -8.66 -16.08
C ASN A 265 -17.39 -8.52 -15.40
N ARG A 266 -18.01 -9.64 -15.03
CA ARG A 266 -19.25 -9.68 -14.24
C ARG A 266 -19.08 -10.60 -13.05
N LEU A 267 -19.33 -10.10 -11.85
CA LEU A 267 -19.24 -10.88 -10.62
C LEU A 267 -20.62 -11.38 -10.19
N ILE A 268 -20.69 -12.67 -9.85
CA ILE A 268 -21.79 -13.28 -9.12
C ILE A 268 -21.24 -13.96 -7.87
N ILE A 269 -21.94 -13.80 -6.76
CA ILE A 269 -21.68 -14.54 -5.53
C ILE A 269 -22.86 -15.48 -5.24
N ILE A 270 -22.56 -16.74 -4.94
CA ILE A 270 -23.54 -17.74 -4.51
C ILE A 270 -23.28 -18.05 -3.03
N LEU A 271 -24.29 -17.89 -2.18
CA LEU A 271 -24.16 -18.09 -0.74
C LEU A 271 -24.61 -19.48 -0.32
N GLN A 272 -23.72 -20.25 0.30
CA GLN A 272 -24.06 -21.48 0.98
C GLN A 272 -24.35 -21.22 2.47
N PRO A 273 -25.32 -21.92 3.08
CA PRO A 273 -26.15 -22.99 2.51
C PRO A 273 -27.43 -22.48 1.79
N THR A 274 -27.72 -21.18 1.84
CA THR A 274 -29.01 -20.61 1.38
C THR A 274 -29.30 -20.75 -0.12
N GLY A 275 -28.26 -20.86 -0.95
CA GLY A 275 -28.36 -20.75 -2.41
C GLY A 275 -28.65 -19.35 -2.93
N GLU A 276 -28.66 -18.31 -2.08
CA GLU A 276 -28.90 -16.92 -2.52
C GLU A 276 -27.84 -16.51 -3.53
N ARG A 277 -28.30 -15.93 -4.64
CA ARG A 277 -27.47 -15.45 -5.74
C ARG A 277 -27.44 -13.93 -5.74
N LEU A 278 -26.26 -13.36 -5.52
CA LEU A 278 -26.00 -11.92 -5.55
C LEU A 278 -25.24 -11.59 -6.82
N GLU A 279 -25.64 -10.54 -7.52
CA GLU A 279 -25.02 -10.14 -8.79
C GLU A 279 -24.59 -8.67 -8.75
N TRP A 280 -23.43 -8.38 -9.32
CA TRP A 280 -22.91 -7.02 -9.48
C TRP A 280 -22.95 -6.62 -10.95
N GLU A 281 -23.02 -5.31 -11.19
CA GLU A 281 -22.96 -4.73 -12.51
C GLU A 281 -21.65 -5.06 -13.24
N GLU A 282 -21.73 -5.12 -14.56
CA GLU A 282 -20.58 -5.34 -15.43
C GLU A 282 -19.55 -4.22 -15.27
N LYS A 283 -18.28 -4.61 -15.17
CA LYS A 283 -17.15 -3.69 -15.13
C LYS A 283 -16.49 -3.64 -16.50
N HIS A 284 -16.44 -2.44 -17.06
CA HIS A 284 -15.86 -2.12 -18.35
C HIS A 284 -14.66 -1.19 -18.14
N SER A 285 -13.61 -1.35 -18.92
CA SER A 285 -12.44 -0.48 -18.89
C SER A 285 -12.07 -0.02 -20.28
N ARG A 286 -11.59 1.22 -20.38
CA ARG A 286 -11.00 1.76 -21.62
C ARG A 286 -9.46 1.61 -21.64
N ARG A 287 -8.92 0.82 -20.72
CA ARG A 287 -7.48 0.63 -20.57
C ARG A 287 -6.95 -0.38 -21.58
N ILE A 288 -5.89 -0.01 -22.29
CA ILE A 288 -5.14 -0.93 -23.15
C ILE A 288 -4.44 -1.96 -22.24
N PRO A 289 -4.55 -3.26 -22.54
CA PRO A 289 -3.86 -4.29 -21.76
C PRO A 289 -2.34 -4.04 -21.78
N GLY A 290 -1.74 -4.07 -20.60
CA GLY A 290 -0.29 -3.96 -20.40
C GLY A 290 0.36 -5.33 -20.27
#